data_AF-A0A1Y2CQF2-F1
#
_entry.id   AF-A0A1Y2CQF2-F1
#
_cell.length_a   1.000
_cell.length_b   1.000
_cell.length_c   1.000
_cell.angle_alpha   90.00
_cell.angle_beta   90.00
_cell.angle_gamma   90.00
#
_symmetry.space_group_name_H-M   'P 1'
#
loop_
_entity.id
_entity.type
_entity.pdbx_description
1 polymer ?
#
loop_
_entity_poly.entity_id
_entity_poly.type
_entity_poly.pdbx_seq_one_letter_code
_entity_poly.pdbx_strand_id
1 'polypeptide(L)'
;MPPAAPPTADDDKKNAIFTDRIQAETIKKELRVYHLYEHYALSPSVKSKLVINNKPQAMDVTKTDQEVEDEEYNVKSKIQSMVPKDRYPVPITSSQMYGWDSKALFRSLDKRFSHPRVQCDITKSYGQTFGSKK
;
A
#
# COMPACT_ATOMS: atom_id res chain seq x y z
N MET A 1 -54.19 46.94 -2.55
CA MET A 1 -53.94 46.64 -1.12
C MET A 1 -52.93 47.65 -0.61
N PRO A 2 -53.19 48.38 0.49
CA PRO A 2 -52.21 49.31 1.03
C PRO A 2 -50.99 48.56 1.62
N PRO A 3 -49.78 49.14 1.56
CA PRO A 3 -48.58 48.56 2.17
C PRO A 3 -48.68 48.56 3.69
N ALA A 4 -48.20 47.49 4.34
CA ALA A 4 -48.23 47.34 5.79
C ALA A 4 -47.46 48.48 6.47
N ALA A 5 -48.04 49.02 7.56
CA ALA A 5 -47.44 50.09 8.35
C ALA A 5 -46.10 49.64 8.96
N PRO A 6 -45.11 50.54 9.07
CA PRO A 6 -43.84 50.22 9.72
C PRO A 6 -44.07 49.90 11.21
N PRO A 7 -43.36 48.90 11.77
CA PRO A 7 -43.50 48.54 13.18
C PRO A 7 -43.12 49.72 14.09
N THR A 8 -43.86 49.90 15.18
CA THR A 8 -43.61 50.96 16.16
C THR A 8 -42.59 50.50 17.21
N ALA A 9 -41.77 51.43 17.74
CA ALA A 9 -40.64 51.10 18.62
C ALA A 9 -41.02 50.38 19.94
N ASP A 10 -42.29 50.40 20.34
CA ASP A 10 -42.79 49.68 21.52
C ASP A 10 -43.12 48.21 21.23
N ASP A 11 -43.41 47.86 19.97
CA ASP A 11 -43.58 46.48 19.52
C ASP A 11 -42.23 45.75 19.50
N ASP A 12 -41.14 46.45 19.15
CA ASP A 12 -39.77 45.93 19.15
C ASP A 12 -39.32 45.44 20.53
N LYS A 13 -39.74 46.13 21.61
CA LYS A 13 -39.43 45.72 23.00
C LYS A 13 -40.21 44.49 23.45
N LYS A 14 -41.47 44.35 23.03
CA LYS A 14 -42.25 43.12 23.29
C LYS A 14 -41.68 41.94 22.50
N ASN A 15 -41.19 42.21 21.29
CA ASN A 15 -40.53 41.22 20.45
C ASN A 15 -39.20 40.74 21.06
N ALA A 16 -38.47 41.57 21.79
CA ALA A 16 -37.19 41.21 22.41
C ALA A 16 -37.31 39.99 23.36
N ILE A 17 -38.33 39.95 24.21
CA ILE A 17 -38.54 38.81 25.14
C ILE A 17 -38.84 37.51 24.37
N PHE A 18 -39.61 37.61 23.28
CA PHE A 18 -39.90 36.46 22.44
C PHE A 18 -38.69 36.03 21.61
N THR A 19 -37.89 36.96 21.09
CA THR A 19 -36.66 36.66 20.36
C THR A 19 -35.64 36.00 21.28
N ASP A 20 -35.51 36.47 22.53
CA ASP A 20 -34.61 35.87 23.52
C ASP A 20 -35.04 34.43 23.84
N ARG A 21 -36.35 34.19 23.98
CA ARG A 21 -36.89 32.85 24.19
C ARG A 21 -36.67 31.93 22.99
N ILE A 22 -36.82 32.45 21.77
CA ILE A 22 -36.55 31.71 20.54
C ILE A 22 -35.07 31.37 20.45
N GLN A 23 -34.18 32.33 20.70
CA GLN A 23 -32.73 32.13 20.71
C GLN A 23 -32.31 31.09 21.76
N ALA A 24 -32.86 31.16 22.97
CA ALA A 24 -32.58 30.18 24.02
C ALA A 24 -33.01 28.76 23.64
N GLU A 25 -34.19 28.59 23.03
CA GLU A 25 -34.63 27.28 22.52
C GLU A 25 -33.78 26.79 21.34
N THR A 26 -33.33 27.68 20.45
CA THR A 26 -32.43 27.36 19.34
C THR A 26 -31.08 26.86 19.86
N ILE A 27 -30.44 27.60 20.77
CA ILE A 27 -29.18 27.21 21.41
C ILE A 27 -29.34 25.85 22.11
N LYS A 28 -30.45 25.63 22.81
CA LYS A 28 -30.72 24.37 23.51
C LYS A 28 -30.88 23.18 22.54
N LYS A 29 -31.46 23.40 21.35
CA LYS A 29 -31.59 22.36 20.32
C LYS A 29 -30.25 22.08 19.64
N GLU A 30 -29.46 23.10 19.37
CA GLU A 30 -28.12 22.97 18.78
C GLU A 30 -27.18 22.23 19.73
N LEU A 31 -27.13 22.63 21.00
CA LEU A 31 -26.30 21.98 22.02
C LEU A 31 -26.71 20.53 22.32
N ARG A 32 -27.96 20.15 22.07
CA ARG A 32 -28.41 18.75 22.24
C ARG A 32 -27.71 17.79 21.28
N VAL A 33 -27.40 18.24 20.06
CA VAL A 33 -26.80 17.42 19.00
C VAL A 33 -25.32 17.74 18.82
N TYR A 34 -24.85 18.88 19.32
CA TYR A 34 -23.45 19.24 19.33
C TYR A 34 -22.64 18.27 20.21
N HIS A 35 -21.68 17.56 19.60
CA HIS A 35 -20.77 16.68 20.30
C HIS A 35 -19.37 17.24 20.12
N LEU A 36 -18.79 17.76 21.22
CA LEU A 36 -17.41 18.22 21.22
C LEU A 36 -16.51 16.99 21.33
N TYR A 37 -15.88 16.61 20.22
CA TYR A 37 -14.88 15.56 20.23
C TYR A 37 -13.56 16.13 20.77
N GLU A 38 -13.37 16.09 22.08
CA GLU A 38 -12.12 16.52 22.73
C GLU A 38 -10.96 15.54 22.47
N HIS A 39 -11.29 14.30 22.13
CA HIS A 39 -10.32 13.25 21.85
C HIS A 39 -10.54 12.70 20.44
N TYR A 40 -9.78 13.23 19.47
CA TYR A 40 -9.69 12.67 18.13
C TYR A 40 -8.81 11.43 18.16
N ALA A 41 -9.37 10.30 18.57
CA ALA A 41 -8.72 9.02 18.38
C ALA A 41 -9.02 8.52 16.96
N LEU A 42 -7.99 8.45 16.11
CA LEU A 42 -8.08 7.70 14.86
C LEU A 42 -8.58 6.29 15.18
N SER A 43 -9.52 5.78 14.38
CA SER A 43 -9.97 4.38 14.50
C SER A 43 -8.74 3.45 14.49
N PRO A 44 -8.70 2.40 15.34
CA PRO A 44 -7.57 1.46 15.39
C PRO A 44 -7.19 0.91 14.02
N SER A 45 -8.17 0.70 13.13
CA SER A 45 -7.99 0.21 11.76
C SER A 45 -7.32 1.21 10.81
N VAL A 46 -7.35 2.50 11.14
CA VAL A 46 -6.71 3.58 10.36
C VAL A 46 -5.25 3.75 10.78
N LYS A 47 -4.92 3.49 12.05
CA LYS A 47 -3.56 3.62 12.60
C LYS A 47 -2.56 2.66 11.96
N SER A 48 -2.97 1.44 11.61
CA SER A 48 -2.09 0.43 11.00
C SER A 48 -1.77 0.69 9.52
N LYS A 49 -2.49 1.60 8.86
CA LYS A 49 -2.31 1.93 7.43
C LYS A 49 -1.81 3.34 7.19
N LEU A 50 -1.69 4.16 8.23
CA LEU A 50 -1.20 5.52 8.12
C LEU A 50 0.33 5.49 8.17
N VAL A 51 0.95 5.44 7.01
CA VAL A 51 2.40 5.60 6.89
C VAL A 51 2.72 7.06 7.21
N ILE A 52 3.20 7.33 8.42
CA ILE A 52 3.69 8.66 8.82
C ILE A 52 5.07 8.83 8.19
N ASN A 53 5.10 9.33 6.96
CA ASN A 53 6.36 9.69 6.30
C ASN A 53 6.93 10.94 6.96
N ASN A 54 8.25 10.94 7.17
CA ASN A 54 8.97 12.14 7.59
C ASN A 54 8.82 13.26 6.54
N LYS A 55 9.02 14.51 6.99
CA LYS A 55 9.03 15.66 6.07
C LYS A 55 10.03 15.39 4.93
N PRO A 56 9.73 15.79 3.68
CA PRO A 56 10.58 15.48 2.52
C PRO A 56 12.00 16.08 2.58
N GLN A 57 12.24 17.00 3.52
CA GLN A 57 13.54 17.64 3.77
C GLN A 57 14.19 17.18 5.07
N ALA A 58 13.60 16.21 5.78
CA ALA A 58 14.21 15.63 6.97
C ALA A 58 15.42 14.80 6.52
N MET A 59 16.61 15.41 6.63
CA MET A 59 17.91 14.76 6.40
C MET A 59 18.29 13.83 7.56
N ASP A 60 17.42 13.68 8.55
CA ASP A 60 17.57 12.66 9.56
C ASP A 60 17.34 11.31 8.88
N VAL A 61 18.44 10.73 8.42
CA VAL A 61 18.67 9.29 8.41
C VAL A 61 18.63 8.84 9.88
N THR A 62 17.46 8.98 10.50
CA THR A 62 17.11 8.19 11.66
C THR A 62 17.43 6.80 11.19
N LYS A 63 18.45 6.21 11.83
CA LYS A 63 18.70 4.78 11.78
C LYS A 63 17.30 4.21 11.95
N THR A 64 16.71 3.73 10.86
CA THR A 64 15.51 2.95 10.91
C THR A 64 15.93 1.85 11.85
N ASP A 65 15.52 1.98 13.12
CA ASP A 65 15.51 0.87 14.06
C ASP A 65 15.11 -0.29 13.19
N GLN A 66 16.00 -1.29 13.06
CA GLN A 66 15.75 -2.46 12.23
C GLN A 66 14.33 -2.87 12.56
N GLU A 67 13.37 -2.44 11.74
CA GLU A 67 11.98 -2.72 11.97
C GLU A 67 12.01 -4.21 11.84
N VAL A 68 11.84 -4.89 12.97
CA VAL A 68 11.85 -6.33 13.03
C VAL A 68 10.71 -6.70 12.10
N GLU A 69 11.05 -6.98 10.83
CA GLU A 69 10.07 -7.23 9.79
C GLU A 69 9.12 -8.24 10.38
N ASP A 70 7.83 -7.86 10.43
CA ASP A 70 6.80 -8.67 11.06
C ASP A 70 7.06 -10.13 10.74
N GLU A 71 7.14 -11.01 11.74
CA GLU A 71 7.52 -12.40 11.52
C GLU A 71 6.64 -13.06 10.43
N GLU A 72 5.38 -12.63 10.36
CA GLU A 72 4.44 -13.00 9.30
C GLU A 72 4.86 -12.55 7.89
N TYR A 73 5.40 -11.35 7.74
CA TYR A 73 5.93 -10.84 6.49
C TYR A 73 7.13 -11.66 6.03
N ASN A 74 8.05 -11.97 6.95
CA ASN A 74 9.21 -12.81 6.69
C ASN A 74 8.80 -14.22 6.22
N VAL A 75 7.81 -14.83 6.87
CA VAL A 75 7.27 -16.13 6.45
C VAL A 75 6.65 -16.04 5.05
N LYS A 76 5.85 -15.00 4.76
CA LYS A 76 5.23 -14.81 3.44
C LYS A 76 6.28 -14.58 2.35
N SER A 77 7.29 -13.75 2.61
CA SER A 77 8.40 -13.47 1.70
C SER A 77 9.18 -14.75 1.38
N LYS A 78 9.45 -15.58 2.40
CA LYS A 78 10.07 -16.89 2.23
C LYS A 78 9.22 -17.84 1.38
N ILE A 79 7.92 -17.90 1.60
CA ILE A 79 7.01 -18.75 0.79
C ILE A 79 6.93 -18.25 -0.67
N GLN A 80 6.99 -16.94 -0.89
CA GLN A 80 6.95 -16.37 -2.24
C GLN A 80 8.21 -16.65 -3.05
N SER A 81 9.37 -16.74 -2.41
CA SER A 81 10.65 -17.06 -3.07
C SER A 81 10.86 -18.56 -3.34
N MET A 82 9.99 -19.44 -2.82
CA MET A 82 10.04 -20.88 -3.10
C MET A 82 9.67 -21.21 -4.55
N VAL A 83 10.24 -22.32 -5.04
CA VAL A 83 9.91 -22.88 -6.36
C VAL A 83 8.43 -23.32 -6.37
N PRO A 84 7.69 -23.17 -7.48
CA PRO A 84 6.27 -23.54 -7.54
C PRO A 84 5.94 -24.95 -7.04
N LYS A 85 6.85 -25.91 -7.22
CA LYS A 85 6.70 -27.31 -6.78
C LYS A 85 6.72 -27.48 -5.25
N ASP A 86 7.51 -26.65 -4.57
CA ASP A 86 7.58 -26.66 -3.09
C ASP A 86 6.42 -25.85 -2.50
N ARG A 87 5.91 -24.86 -3.26
CA ARG A 87 4.83 -23.97 -2.83
C ARG A 87 3.44 -24.58 -2.99
N TYR A 88 3.21 -25.37 -4.04
CA TYR A 88 1.89 -25.91 -4.37
C TYR A 88 1.96 -27.43 -4.60
N PRO A 89 0.96 -28.21 -4.14
CA PRO A 89 0.97 -29.66 -4.33
C PRO A 89 0.72 -30.07 -5.79
N VAL A 90 0.06 -29.21 -6.58
CA VAL A 90 -0.30 -29.44 -7.98
C VAL A 90 -0.08 -28.15 -8.79
N PRO A 91 0.21 -28.24 -10.10
CA PRO A 91 0.35 -27.07 -10.94
C PRO A 91 -0.98 -26.33 -11.06
N ILE A 92 -0.97 -25.02 -10.83
CA ILE A 92 -2.16 -24.16 -10.87
C ILE A 92 -2.38 -23.63 -12.28
N THR A 93 -1.30 -23.34 -13.01
CA THR A 93 -1.36 -22.76 -14.35
C THR A 93 -0.88 -23.76 -15.40
N SER A 94 -1.37 -23.61 -16.64
CA SER A 94 -0.87 -24.38 -17.79
C SER A 94 0.64 -24.20 -17.99
N SER A 95 1.16 -23.00 -17.74
CA SER A 95 2.60 -22.74 -17.80
C SER A 95 3.40 -23.55 -16.78
N GLN A 96 2.88 -23.74 -15.56
CA GLN A 96 3.52 -24.56 -14.53
C GLN A 96 3.54 -26.05 -14.91
N MET A 97 2.53 -26.53 -15.65
CA MET A 97 2.47 -27.94 -16.07
C MET A 97 3.68 -28.36 -16.91
N TYR A 98 4.15 -27.52 -17.84
CA TYR A 98 5.27 -27.86 -18.73
C TYR A 98 6.57 -28.16 -17.99
N GLY A 99 6.80 -27.51 -16.84
CA GLY A 99 8.03 -27.64 -16.06
C GLY A 99 7.88 -28.48 -14.77
N TRP A 100 6.67 -28.97 -14.47
CA TRP A 100 6.35 -29.54 -13.15
C TRP A 100 7.17 -30.78 -12.82
N ASP A 101 7.35 -31.67 -13.80
CA ASP A 101 8.14 -32.91 -13.68
C ASP A 101 9.39 -32.89 -14.57
N SER A 102 10.03 -31.73 -14.68
CA SER A 102 11.26 -31.51 -15.45
C SER A 102 12.53 -32.13 -14.86
N LYS A 103 12.41 -33.13 -13.97
CA LYS A 103 13.58 -33.81 -13.39
C LYS A 103 14.33 -34.51 -14.53
N ALA A 104 15.56 -34.07 -14.79
CA ALA A 104 16.42 -34.72 -15.76
C ALA A 104 16.55 -36.21 -15.43
N LEU A 105 16.12 -37.07 -16.37
CA LEU A 105 16.23 -38.52 -16.22
C LEU A 105 17.69 -38.98 -16.19
N PHE A 106 18.58 -38.20 -16.81
CA PHE A 106 20.01 -38.44 -16.82
C PHE A 106 20.71 -37.61 -15.73
N ARG A 107 21.77 -38.17 -15.16
CA ARG A 107 22.64 -37.45 -14.24
C ARG A 107 23.49 -36.48 -15.07
N SER A 108 23.36 -35.18 -14.82
CA SER A 108 24.14 -34.13 -15.51
C SER A 108 25.66 -34.31 -15.36
N LEU A 109 26.09 -35.01 -14.31
CA LEU A 109 27.49 -35.32 -14.03
C LEU A 109 28.00 -36.60 -14.72
N ASP A 110 27.15 -37.33 -15.44
CA ASP A 110 27.57 -38.56 -16.12
C ASP A 110 28.45 -38.21 -17.34
N LYS A 111 29.74 -38.55 -17.24
CA LYS A 111 30.72 -38.37 -18.32
C LYS A 111 30.35 -39.11 -19.60
N ARG A 112 29.51 -40.15 -19.52
CA ARG A 112 29.02 -40.89 -20.70
C ARG A 112 28.08 -40.06 -21.58
N PHE A 113 27.41 -39.07 -21.02
CA PHE A 113 26.43 -38.24 -21.74
C PHE A 113 26.86 -36.77 -21.84
N SER A 114 27.84 -36.34 -21.06
CA SER A 114 28.36 -34.97 -21.06
C SER A 114 29.46 -34.78 -22.12
N HIS A 115 29.05 -34.29 -23.30
CA HIS A 115 29.95 -33.95 -24.41
C HIS A 115 29.80 -32.46 -24.78
N PRO A 116 30.20 -31.52 -23.90
CA PRO A 116 30.12 -30.10 -24.21
C PRO A 116 31.04 -29.77 -25.39
N ARG A 117 30.58 -28.87 -26.26
CA ARG A 117 31.43 -28.32 -27.33
C ARG A 117 32.46 -27.41 -26.71
N VAL A 118 33.74 -27.78 -26.81
CA VAL A 118 34.86 -26.97 -26.32
C VAL A 118 35.44 -26.19 -27.47
N GLN A 119 35.72 -24.89 -27.25
CA GLN A 119 36.42 -24.07 -28.23
C GLN A 119 37.89 -24.46 -28.27
N CYS A 120 38.35 -24.90 -29.44
CA CYS A 120 39.75 -25.13 -29.73
C CYS A 120 40.42 -23.83 -30.21
N ASP A 121 41.75 -23.79 -30.21
CA ASP A 121 42.50 -22.57 -30.57
C ASP A 121 42.20 -22.10 -32.00
N ILE A 122 41.93 -23.02 -32.92
CA ILE A 122 41.45 -22.72 -34.27
C ILE A 122 40.10 -21.99 -34.23
N THR A 123 39.13 -22.47 -33.46
CA THR A 123 37.82 -21.78 -33.37
C THR A 123 37.93 -20.41 -32.70
N LYS A 124 38.92 -20.21 -31.81
CA LYS A 124 39.19 -18.91 -31.18
C LYS A 124 39.86 -17.94 -32.14
N SER A 125 40.81 -18.40 -32.96
CA SER A 125 41.55 -17.55 -33.90
C SER A 125 40.75 -17.22 -35.17
N TYR A 126 40.03 -18.19 -35.72
CA TYR A 126 39.26 -18.01 -36.96
C TYR A 126 37.84 -17.44 -36.73
N GLY A 127 37.31 -17.51 -35.50
CA GLY A 127 36.04 -16.86 -35.12
C GLY A 127 36.12 -15.32 -35.09
N GLN A 128 37.32 -14.75 -35.18
CA GLN A 128 37.58 -13.33 -35.26
C GLN A 128 37.54 -12.84 -36.72
N THR A 129 36.53 -13.23 -37.49
CA THR A 129 36.38 -12.76 -38.88
C THR A 129 35.00 -12.12 -39.09
N PHE A 130 35.07 -10.85 -39.52
CA PHE A 130 34.00 -9.97 -40.01
C PHE A 130 33.04 -9.36 -38.97
N GLY A 131 33.51 -8.37 -38.20
CA GLY A 131 32.55 -7.51 -37.47
C GLY A 131 33.13 -6.40 -36.58
N SER A 132 34.38 -6.49 -36.12
CA SER A 132 34.97 -5.42 -35.29
C SER A 132 35.47 -4.28 -36.18
N LYS A 133 34.56 -3.41 -36.63
CA LYS A 133 34.93 -2.09 -37.12
C LYS A 133 35.46 -1.29 -35.92
N LYS A 134 36.72 -0.86 -36.01
CA LYS A 134 37.27 0.23 -35.20
C LYS A 134 36.54 1.53 -35.52
#